data_AF-A0A1H6EED0-F1
#
_entry.id   AF-A0A1H6EED0-F1
#
_cell.length_a   1.000
_cell.length_b   1.000
_cell.length_c   1.000
_cell.angle_alpha   90.00
_cell.angle_beta   90.00
_cell.angle_gamma   90.00
#
_symmetry.space_group_name_H-M   'P 1'
#
loop_
_entity.id
_entity.type
_entity.pdbx_description
1 polymer ?
#
loop_
_entity_poly.entity_id
_entity_poly.type
_entity_poly.pdbx_seq_one_letter_code
_entity_poly.pdbx_strand_id
1 'polypeptide(L)'
;MRHLVAVLILLATAGVALPAEAGRSVRGWTILSGSDAGADAVIAAAKPYAINHLQLSHEIVHDLREVRRPAKQAQANRLVAAAHDAGIAEVAIWDHSLYDLDHYPAEFRTGPDGTIDLDDPAFWQWFKQDYREMLDLVPDVDSVVLTFIETGARVERQHSAKLTTAEQKLAYLVDQVAEVIVGERGMGLYLRTFGYFPAEMERTIGAIALVRNPDVKVMAKATPHDFFLTHPNDSTIARIDRPVLVEYDTAGEYNGQGKIANAWPEEHVRRLRHYQSLPNVIGYVARTDRYDESRIIGTPTEINLYALARATEDRRVSVGTIYREFAARTYGKAAARDVAAALSKSYEIVTSVLYSLGTNTANHSRLDYEPYCSSYHRSVSGKWIDPPVTYVRHGVNKRFHFWTDVVNHLSPASCKADPTLAREAQYVLDRGWVTPGDQMTPAYLRYVLAEKDHGVRVAESALRDIAKARRHLSAAHLQQLTAYFERTLLTARLHRAVAAAYFGYRIYVRDVERRTRKLRRLIWDGLDDARLIAEQIRKYPAPAASGEWDWVRDAAEAGKYHERISQGWDRYGGIAVPRP
;
A
#
# COMPACT_ATOMS: atom_id res chain seq x y z
N MET A 1 52.21 21.39 -45.74
CA MET A 1 51.91 20.58 -44.54
C MET A 1 50.83 21.29 -43.73
N ARG A 2 49.60 20.76 -43.83
CA ARG A 2 48.44 20.85 -42.91
C ARG A 2 48.25 22.13 -42.05
N HIS A 3 47.34 22.99 -42.50
CA HIS A 3 46.51 23.83 -41.63
C HIS A 3 45.30 22.98 -41.18
N LEU A 4 45.10 22.83 -39.87
CA LEU A 4 43.93 22.16 -39.30
C LEU A 4 43.00 23.25 -38.74
N VAL A 5 41.84 23.39 -39.36
CA VAL A 5 40.72 24.22 -38.87
C VAL A 5 40.01 23.42 -37.77
N ALA A 6 39.97 23.96 -36.56
CA ALA A 6 39.13 23.43 -35.48
C ALA A 6 37.76 24.11 -35.55
N VAL A 7 36.74 23.34 -35.93
CA VAL A 7 35.33 23.74 -35.86
C VAL A 7 34.85 23.51 -34.43
N LEU A 8 34.50 24.58 -33.73
CA LEU A 8 33.84 24.53 -32.43
C LEU A 8 32.34 24.34 -32.66
N ILE A 9 31.81 23.16 -32.38
CA ILE A 9 30.36 22.90 -32.38
C ILE A 9 29.82 23.33 -31.02
N LEU A 10 29.11 24.46 -30.99
CA LEU A 10 28.27 24.85 -29.85
C LEU A 10 26.99 23.99 -29.87
N LEU A 11 26.94 22.96 -29.02
CA LEU A 11 25.70 22.26 -28.69
C LEU A 11 24.95 23.10 -27.64
N ALA A 12 23.99 23.90 -28.09
CA ALA A 12 23.01 24.54 -27.22
C ALA A 12 22.02 23.47 -26.72
N THR A 13 22.27 22.93 -25.52
CA THR A 13 21.24 22.21 -24.78
C THR A 13 20.25 23.22 -24.22
N ALA A 14 19.08 23.32 -24.83
CA ALA A 14 17.92 23.99 -24.24
C ALA A 14 17.49 23.21 -23.00
N GLY A 15 18.11 23.49 -21.85
CA GLY A 15 17.61 23.08 -20.55
C GLY A 15 16.39 23.92 -20.23
N VAL A 16 15.22 23.29 -20.15
CA VAL A 16 14.05 23.88 -19.50
C VAL A 16 14.45 24.08 -18.03
N ALA A 17 14.72 25.33 -17.67
CA ALA A 17 14.96 25.71 -16.29
C ALA A 17 13.63 25.60 -15.54
N LEU A 18 13.52 24.62 -14.64
CA LEU A 18 12.45 24.58 -13.64
C LEU A 18 12.51 25.86 -12.80
N PRO A 19 11.36 26.47 -12.45
CA PRO A 19 11.33 27.69 -11.65
C PRO A 19 12.07 27.46 -10.32
N ALA A 20 12.95 28.40 -10.01
CA ALA A 20 13.70 28.45 -8.78
C ALA A 20 12.80 28.89 -7.62
N GLU A 21 12.03 27.97 -7.05
CA GLU A 21 11.75 27.98 -5.60
C GLU A 21 12.73 27.04 -4.91
N ALA A 22 13.99 27.49 -4.81
CA ALA A 22 14.95 26.87 -3.90
C ALA A 22 14.53 27.19 -2.46
N GLY A 23 13.69 26.34 -1.84
CA GLY A 23 13.13 26.64 -0.53
C GLY A 23 12.60 25.44 0.26
N ARG A 24 13.45 24.41 0.47
CA ARG A 24 13.19 23.14 1.20
C ARG A 24 12.38 22.08 0.43
N SER A 25 12.90 20.85 0.46
CA SER A 25 12.20 19.66 -0.04
C SER A 25 10.90 19.42 0.74
N VAL A 26 9.84 19.00 0.05
CA VAL A 26 8.55 18.68 0.67
C VAL A 26 8.69 17.46 1.56
N ARG A 27 8.29 17.61 2.83
CA ARG A 27 8.17 16.52 3.80
C ARG A 27 6.71 16.47 4.23
N GLY A 28 5.98 15.54 3.62
CA GLY A 28 4.55 15.42 3.77
C GLY A 28 4.13 14.27 4.68
N TRP A 29 2.98 14.44 5.35
CA TRP A 29 2.22 13.36 5.97
C TRP A 29 0.80 13.30 5.42
N THR A 30 0.20 12.10 5.40
CA THR A 30 -1.23 11.89 5.10
C THR A 30 -1.92 11.30 6.33
N ILE A 31 -3.06 11.87 6.69
CA ILE A 31 -3.99 11.34 7.69
C ILE A 31 -5.18 10.75 6.93
N LEU A 32 -5.49 9.48 7.17
CA LEU A 32 -6.58 8.77 6.50
C LEU A 32 -7.76 8.54 7.46
N SER A 33 -7.49 8.46 8.76
CA SER A 33 -8.46 8.21 9.82
C SER A 33 -9.37 9.40 10.08
N GLY A 34 -10.64 9.11 10.36
CA GLY A 34 -11.63 10.11 10.80
C GLY A 34 -11.51 10.51 12.28
N SER A 35 -10.51 10.01 13.01
CA SER A 35 -10.30 10.31 14.44
C SER A 35 -9.68 11.69 14.66
N ASP A 36 -10.44 12.59 15.27
CA ASP A 36 -9.94 13.94 15.63
C ASP A 36 -8.75 13.86 16.61
N ALA A 37 -8.84 13.01 17.63
CA ALA A 37 -7.75 12.82 18.59
C ALA A 37 -6.52 12.16 17.94
N GLY A 38 -6.75 11.28 16.96
CA GLY A 38 -5.72 10.72 16.10
C GLY A 38 -4.97 11.82 15.34
N ALA A 39 -5.72 12.64 14.60
CA ALA A 39 -5.21 13.72 13.77
C ALA A 39 -4.48 14.81 14.58
N ASP A 40 -5.03 15.23 15.72
CA ASP A 40 -4.42 16.25 16.58
C ASP A 40 -3.04 15.82 17.07
N ALA A 41 -2.87 14.55 17.43
CA ALA A 41 -1.56 14.04 17.84
C ALA A 41 -0.58 13.94 16.67
N VAL A 42 -1.06 13.66 15.45
CA VAL A 42 -0.22 13.68 14.24
C VAL A 42 0.28 15.11 13.99
N ILE A 43 -0.62 16.10 14.02
CA ILE A 43 -0.26 17.51 13.83
C ILE A 43 0.71 17.98 14.93
N ALA A 44 0.45 17.63 16.19
CA ALA A 44 1.35 17.97 17.30
C ALA A 44 2.76 17.35 17.15
N ALA A 45 2.86 16.18 16.52
CA ALA A 45 4.13 15.50 16.28
C ALA A 45 4.86 15.99 15.01
N ALA A 46 4.26 16.85 14.19
CA ALA A 46 4.78 17.26 12.88
C ALA A 46 6.12 18.03 12.96
N LYS A 47 6.23 18.96 13.92
CA LYS A 47 7.35 19.92 14.00
C LYS A 47 8.74 19.25 14.12
N PRO A 48 8.99 18.26 15.01
CA PRO A 48 10.27 17.56 15.07
C PRO A 48 10.69 16.83 13.79
N TYR A 49 9.75 16.56 12.88
CA TYR A 49 10.00 15.90 11.59
C TYR A 49 10.16 16.93 10.44
N ALA A 50 10.01 18.22 10.75
CA ALA A 50 9.97 19.33 9.80
C ALA A 50 8.93 19.10 8.69
N ILE A 51 7.76 18.57 9.06
CA ILE A 51 6.64 18.40 8.13
C ILE A 51 6.13 19.79 7.73
N ASN A 52 6.04 20.00 6.42
CA ASN A 52 5.58 21.25 5.82
C ASN A 52 4.40 21.05 4.87
N HIS A 53 3.98 19.81 4.67
CA HIS A 53 2.84 19.43 3.83
C HIS A 53 1.96 18.41 4.59
N LEU A 54 0.65 18.61 4.63
CA LEU A 54 -0.28 17.68 5.26
C LEU A 54 -1.43 17.37 4.31
N GLN A 55 -1.79 16.09 4.20
CA GLN A 55 -2.91 15.65 3.38
C GLN A 55 -4.02 15.08 4.25
N LEU A 56 -5.24 15.57 4.05
CA LEU A 56 -6.47 15.08 4.67
C LEU A 56 -7.20 14.19 3.66
N SER A 57 -7.40 12.92 3.98
CA SER A 57 -7.80 11.91 3.02
C SER A 57 -8.81 10.90 3.59
N HIS A 58 -9.45 10.12 2.71
CA HIS A 58 -10.31 8.97 3.05
C HIS A 58 -11.41 9.29 4.06
N GLU A 59 -11.30 8.84 5.32
CA GLU A 59 -12.36 9.06 6.32
C GLU A 59 -12.50 10.52 6.72
N ILE A 60 -11.50 11.37 6.44
CA ILE A 60 -11.63 12.83 6.55
C ILE A 60 -12.31 13.37 5.30
N VAL A 61 -11.64 13.35 4.15
CA VAL A 61 -12.24 13.70 2.84
C VAL A 61 -11.69 12.74 1.79
N HIS A 62 -12.53 11.85 1.24
CA HIS A 62 -12.14 10.98 0.11
C HIS A 62 -12.50 11.62 -1.23
N ASP A 63 -13.75 12.06 -1.34
CA ASP A 63 -14.26 12.83 -2.47
C ASP A 63 -14.44 14.28 -2.02
N LEU A 64 -14.08 15.27 -2.84
CA LEU A 64 -14.24 16.67 -2.46
C LEU A 64 -15.71 17.00 -2.13
N ARG A 65 -16.67 16.39 -2.84
CA ARG A 65 -18.12 16.53 -2.55
C ARG A 65 -18.52 16.20 -1.11
N GLU A 66 -17.72 15.43 -0.39
CA GLU A 66 -17.98 15.09 1.00
C GLU A 66 -18.02 16.33 1.91
N VAL A 67 -17.33 17.43 1.55
CA VAL A 67 -17.33 18.68 2.32
C VAL A 67 -18.70 19.38 2.30
N ARG A 68 -19.63 18.96 1.43
CA ARG A 68 -21.03 19.42 1.48
C ARG A 68 -21.76 18.88 2.71
N ARG A 69 -21.24 17.85 3.38
CA ARG A 69 -21.77 17.34 4.66
C ARG A 69 -21.20 18.20 5.80
N PRO A 70 -22.05 18.81 6.67
CA PRO A 70 -21.59 19.73 7.70
C PRO A 70 -20.51 19.17 8.64
N ALA A 71 -20.61 17.89 9.02
CA ALA A 71 -19.61 17.25 9.89
C ALA A 71 -18.24 17.13 9.22
N LYS A 72 -18.20 16.77 7.93
CA LYS A 72 -16.98 16.65 7.12
C LYS A 72 -16.36 18.01 6.87
N GLN A 73 -17.18 19.01 6.55
CA GLN A 73 -16.76 20.40 6.40
C GLN A 73 -16.08 20.93 7.68
N ALA A 74 -16.77 20.78 8.82
CA ALA A 74 -16.29 21.27 10.11
C ALA A 74 -14.97 20.58 10.50
N GLN A 75 -14.86 19.27 10.28
CA GLN A 75 -13.64 18.52 10.54
C GLN A 75 -12.49 18.99 9.64
N ALA A 76 -12.71 19.12 8.33
CA ALA A 76 -11.69 19.57 7.39
C ALA A 76 -11.16 20.97 7.76
N ASN A 77 -12.06 21.95 7.95
CA ASN A 77 -11.67 23.32 8.30
C ASN A 77 -10.92 23.40 9.65
N ARG A 78 -11.36 22.63 10.66
CA ARG A 78 -10.68 22.55 11.95
C ARG A 78 -9.25 22.02 11.80
N LEU A 79 -9.07 20.95 11.02
CA LEU A 79 -7.78 20.30 10.83
C LEU A 79 -6.82 21.16 9.99
N VAL A 80 -7.33 21.87 8.98
CA VAL A 80 -6.57 22.87 8.21
C VAL A 80 -6.05 23.95 9.14
N ALA A 81 -6.92 24.58 9.92
CA ALA A 81 -6.53 25.61 10.88
C ALA A 81 -5.50 25.09 11.90
N ALA A 82 -5.72 23.90 12.47
CA ALA A 82 -4.78 23.29 13.42
C ALA A 82 -3.41 23.00 12.80
N ALA A 83 -3.37 22.59 11.53
CA ALA A 83 -2.12 22.34 10.80
C ALA A 83 -1.35 23.64 10.53
N HIS A 84 -2.03 24.70 10.09
CA HIS A 84 -1.43 26.02 9.90
C HIS A 84 -0.92 26.62 11.22
N ASP A 85 -1.70 26.51 12.30
CA ASP A 85 -1.28 26.94 13.65
C ASP A 85 -0.04 26.19 14.14
N ALA A 86 0.13 24.93 13.73
CA ALA A 86 1.32 24.12 14.00
C ALA A 86 2.53 24.46 13.09
N GLY A 87 2.34 25.35 12.10
CA GLY A 87 3.37 25.80 11.17
C GLY A 87 3.56 24.90 9.95
N ILE A 88 2.58 24.06 9.61
CA ILE A 88 2.55 23.32 8.34
C ILE A 88 2.10 24.30 7.26
N ALA A 89 2.87 24.42 6.17
CA ALA A 89 2.66 25.48 5.18
C ALA A 89 1.60 25.16 4.13
N GLU A 90 1.45 23.88 3.77
CA GLU A 90 0.52 23.44 2.73
C GLU A 90 -0.36 22.32 3.28
N VAL A 91 -1.67 22.53 3.30
CA VAL A 91 -2.66 21.52 3.64
C VAL A 91 -3.47 21.18 2.39
N ALA A 92 -3.46 19.92 2.01
CA ALA A 92 -4.18 19.42 0.85
C ALA A 92 -5.36 18.51 1.26
N ILE A 93 -6.44 18.56 0.49
CA ILE A 93 -7.57 17.63 0.58
C ILE A 93 -7.63 16.72 -0.64
N TRP A 94 -8.25 15.56 -0.51
CA TRP A 94 -8.34 14.60 -1.61
C TRP A 94 -9.64 14.72 -2.39
N ASP A 95 -9.56 14.30 -3.66
CA ASP A 95 -10.70 14.18 -4.54
C ASP A 95 -10.54 12.99 -5.51
N HIS A 96 -11.63 12.26 -5.77
CA HIS A 96 -11.70 11.17 -6.74
C HIS A 96 -12.58 11.58 -7.93
N SER A 97 -11.99 12.31 -8.87
CA SER A 97 -12.74 13.02 -9.88
C SER A 97 -13.23 12.18 -11.06
N LEU A 98 -14.41 12.61 -11.47
CA LEU A 98 -15.57 11.88 -11.94
C LEU A 98 -16.15 10.87 -10.93
N TYR A 99 -17.02 11.38 -10.05
CA TYR A 99 -17.79 10.61 -9.08
C TYR A 99 -18.76 9.62 -9.75
N ASP A 100 -19.56 8.93 -8.95
CA ASP A 100 -20.64 8.09 -9.48
C ASP A 100 -21.60 8.91 -10.36
N LEU A 101 -22.14 8.27 -11.41
CA LEU A 101 -22.97 8.94 -12.42
C LEU A 101 -24.15 9.70 -11.81
N ASP A 102 -24.71 9.20 -10.70
CA ASP A 102 -25.87 9.77 -10.01
C ASP A 102 -25.62 11.17 -9.43
N HIS A 103 -24.36 11.56 -9.20
CA HIS A 103 -23.96 12.92 -8.81
C HIS A 103 -24.24 13.96 -9.89
N TYR A 104 -24.11 13.59 -11.15
CA TYR A 104 -24.18 14.52 -12.28
C TYR A 104 -25.61 14.66 -12.81
N PRO A 105 -26.10 15.87 -13.14
CA PRO A 105 -27.44 16.05 -13.68
C PRO A 105 -27.73 15.15 -14.89
N ALA A 106 -28.94 14.57 -14.92
CA ALA A 106 -29.34 13.62 -15.96
C ALA A 106 -29.31 14.24 -17.37
N GLU A 107 -29.47 15.56 -17.49
CA GLU A 107 -29.39 16.30 -18.76
C GLU A 107 -28.01 16.24 -19.43
N PHE A 108 -26.94 15.93 -18.69
CA PHE A 108 -25.59 15.74 -19.26
C PHE A 108 -25.28 14.30 -19.65
N ARG A 109 -26.20 13.35 -19.38
CA ARG A 109 -26.05 11.92 -19.65
C ARG A 109 -26.64 11.53 -21.02
N THR A 110 -26.32 12.33 -22.04
CA THR A 110 -26.88 12.25 -23.39
C THR A 110 -26.10 11.33 -24.32
N GLY A 111 -24.96 10.80 -23.86
CA GLY A 111 -24.17 9.82 -24.61
C GLY A 111 -24.85 8.44 -24.68
N PRO A 112 -24.35 7.54 -25.54
CA PRO A 112 -24.82 6.16 -25.60
C PRO A 112 -24.85 5.49 -24.22
N ASP A 113 -25.87 4.67 -23.98
CA ASP A 113 -26.09 3.94 -22.73
C ASP A 113 -26.17 4.83 -21.46
N GLY A 114 -26.50 6.12 -21.61
CA GLY A 114 -26.62 7.06 -20.49
C GLY A 114 -25.26 7.52 -19.94
N THR A 115 -24.21 7.46 -20.76
CA THR A 115 -22.91 8.05 -20.45
C THR A 115 -22.97 9.58 -20.47
N ILE A 116 -22.08 10.21 -19.72
CA ILE A 116 -21.87 11.66 -19.80
C ILE A 116 -21.35 12.00 -21.20
N ASP A 117 -21.91 13.02 -21.82
CA ASP A 117 -21.37 13.60 -23.06
C ASP A 117 -20.28 14.62 -22.72
N LEU A 118 -19.01 14.22 -22.86
CA LEU A 118 -17.87 15.10 -22.61
C LEU A 118 -17.70 16.18 -23.69
N ASP A 119 -18.44 16.12 -24.80
CA ASP A 119 -18.42 17.18 -25.82
C ASP A 119 -19.39 18.32 -25.53
N ASP A 120 -20.29 18.14 -24.54
CA ASP A 120 -21.23 19.15 -24.08
C ASP A 120 -20.51 20.23 -23.24
N PRO A 121 -20.39 21.48 -23.73
CA PRO A 121 -19.78 22.55 -22.96
C PRO A 121 -20.57 22.91 -21.69
N ALA A 122 -21.89 22.69 -21.65
CA ALA A 122 -22.71 22.99 -20.48
C ALA A 122 -22.36 22.06 -19.30
N PHE A 123 -22.04 20.79 -19.58
CA PHE A 123 -21.53 19.86 -18.57
C PHE A 123 -20.27 20.42 -17.89
N TRP A 124 -19.31 20.91 -18.67
CA TRP A 124 -18.05 21.42 -18.10
C TRP A 124 -18.22 22.75 -17.37
N GLN A 125 -19.16 23.59 -17.78
CA GLN A 125 -19.52 24.78 -17.00
C GLN A 125 -20.12 24.40 -15.64
N TRP A 126 -21.06 23.44 -15.62
CA TRP A 126 -21.63 22.91 -14.39
C TRP A 126 -20.56 22.25 -13.51
N PHE A 127 -19.69 21.41 -14.10
CA PHE A 127 -18.63 20.70 -13.41
C PHE A 127 -17.66 21.67 -12.72
N LYS A 128 -17.21 22.71 -13.41
CA LYS A 128 -16.35 23.73 -12.82
C LYS A 128 -17.06 24.52 -11.72
N GLN A 129 -18.34 24.82 -11.91
CA GLN A 129 -19.14 25.49 -10.88
C GLN A 129 -19.28 24.62 -9.62
N ASP A 130 -19.46 23.30 -9.77
CA ASP A 130 -19.48 22.36 -8.64
C ASP A 130 -18.17 22.41 -7.85
N TYR A 131 -17.00 22.42 -8.52
CA TYR A 131 -15.71 22.62 -7.84
C TYR A 131 -15.64 23.95 -7.11
N ARG A 132 -16.11 25.04 -7.71
CA ARG A 132 -16.08 26.35 -7.06
C ARG A 132 -16.88 26.31 -5.75
N GLU A 133 -18.11 25.81 -5.80
CA GLU A 133 -18.97 25.70 -4.63
C GLU A 133 -18.38 24.81 -3.54
N MET A 134 -17.78 23.68 -3.90
CA MET A 134 -17.15 22.80 -2.93
C MET A 134 -15.92 23.46 -2.28
N LEU A 135 -15.10 24.17 -3.05
CA LEU A 135 -13.91 24.86 -2.53
C LEU A 135 -14.27 26.07 -1.64
N ASP A 136 -15.39 26.74 -1.92
CA ASP A 136 -15.90 27.81 -1.07
C ASP A 136 -16.29 27.33 0.34
N LEU A 137 -16.54 26.02 0.52
CA LEU A 137 -16.83 25.41 1.82
C LEU A 137 -15.57 25.13 2.66
N VAL A 138 -14.40 25.13 2.04
CA VAL A 138 -13.08 24.84 2.66
C VAL A 138 -12.03 25.89 2.26
N PRO A 139 -12.27 27.17 2.59
CA PRO A 139 -11.59 28.31 1.98
C PRO A 139 -10.09 28.40 2.28
N ASP A 140 -9.63 27.78 3.37
CA ASP A 140 -8.23 27.84 3.81
C ASP A 140 -7.40 26.63 3.33
N VAL A 141 -7.96 25.75 2.51
CA VAL A 141 -7.19 24.63 1.92
C VAL A 141 -6.24 25.17 0.84
N ASP A 142 -4.99 24.72 0.86
CA ASP A 142 -3.95 25.22 -0.05
C ASP A 142 -3.88 24.42 -1.36
N SER A 143 -4.32 23.16 -1.34
CA SER A 143 -4.12 22.23 -2.45
C SER A 143 -5.15 21.10 -2.55
N VAL A 144 -5.25 20.50 -3.72
CA VAL A 144 -6.04 19.29 -3.95
C VAL A 144 -5.15 18.16 -4.47
N VAL A 145 -5.28 16.99 -3.87
CA VAL A 145 -4.74 15.73 -4.39
C VAL A 145 -5.83 15.04 -5.20
N LEU A 146 -5.65 15.01 -6.51
CA LEU A 146 -6.62 14.51 -7.46
C LEU A 146 -6.30 13.08 -7.89
N THR A 147 -7.12 12.14 -7.42
CA THR A 147 -7.23 10.83 -8.06
C THR A 147 -8.19 10.97 -9.24
N PHE A 148 -7.70 10.77 -10.47
CA PHE A 148 -8.48 10.90 -11.71
C PHE A 148 -8.64 9.55 -12.44
N ILE A 149 -8.23 8.48 -11.78
CA ILE A 149 -8.38 7.09 -12.21
C ILE A 149 -9.00 6.30 -11.06
N GLU A 150 -9.57 5.11 -11.31
CA GLU A 150 -10.27 4.36 -10.24
C GLU A 150 -11.43 5.15 -9.61
N THR A 151 -12.08 5.99 -10.41
CA THR A 151 -13.20 6.83 -9.96
C THR A 151 -14.53 6.23 -10.36
N GLY A 152 -15.65 6.79 -9.86
CA GLY A 152 -16.99 6.20 -10.01
C GLY A 152 -17.39 6.02 -11.47
N ALA A 153 -17.66 7.12 -12.18
CA ALA A 153 -18.08 7.06 -13.57
C ALA A 153 -16.94 6.69 -14.54
N ARG A 154 -15.67 6.90 -14.17
CA ARG A 154 -14.48 6.70 -15.03
C ARG A 154 -14.56 7.48 -16.35
N VAL A 155 -13.84 8.60 -16.43
CA VAL A 155 -13.93 9.51 -17.59
C VAL A 155 -13.59 8.84 -18.93
N GLU A 156 -12.66 7.89 -18.95
CA GLU A 156 -12.29 7.20 -20.19
C GLU A 156 -13.42 6.36 -20.80
N ARG A 157 -14.44 6.03 -20.00
CA ARG A 157 -15.64 5.29 -20.41
C ARG A 157 -16.81 6.18 -20.82
N GLN A 158 -16.68 7.50 -20.70
CA GLN A 158 -17.73 8.45 -21.06
C GLN A 158 -17.68 8.81 -22.56
N HIS A 159 -18.78 9.34 -23.10
CA HIS A 159 -18.89 9.62 -24.53
C HIS A 159 -18.10 10.88 -24.92
N SER A 160 -17.46 10.84 -26.09
CA SER A 160 -16.91 12.01 -26.78
C SER A 160 -16.60 11.61 -28.22
N ALA A 161 -16.98 12.45 -29.18
CA ALA A 161 -16.56 12.37 -30.56
C ALA A 161 -15.20 13.06 -30.80
N LYS A 162 -14.80 13.99 -29.92
CA LYS A 162 -13.55 14.77 -30.04
C LYS A 162 -12.35 14.10 -29.36
N LEU A 163 -12.56 13.54 -28.18
CA LEU A 163 -11.54 12.89 -27.35
C LEU A 163 -11.59 11.38 -27.61
N THR A 164 -10.75 10.90 -28.52
CA THR A 164 -10.85 9.55 -29.07
C THR A 164 -10.05 8.51 -28.31
N THR A 165 -9.16 8.93 -27.40
CA THR A 165 -8.38 8.02 -26.54
C THR A 165 -8.68 8.20 -25.06
N ALA A 166 -8.35 7.18 -24.26
CA ALA A 166 -8.50 7.25 -22.80
C ALA A 166 -7.64 8.36 -22.19
N GLU A 167 -6.40 8.49 -22.68
CA GLU A 167 -5.42 9.47 -22.25
C GLU A 167 -5.91 10.90 -22.53
N GLN A 168 -6.51 11.15 -23.69
CA GLN A 168 -7.10 12.44 -24.03
C GLN A 168 -8.27 12.80 -23.10
N LYS A 169 -9.16 11.85 -22.81
CA LYS A 169 -10.28 12.06 -21.88
C LYS A 169 -9.82 12.35 -20.46
N LEU A 170 -8.85 11.58 -19.96
CA LEU A 170 -8.24 11.78 -18.64
C LEU A 170 -7.54 13.14 -18.53
N ALA A 171 -6.72 13.49 -19.52
CA ALA A 171 -6.03 14.77 -19.55
C ALA A 171 -7.01 15.95 -19.62
N TYR A 172 -8.09 15.81 -20.39
CA TYR A 172 -9.10 16.84 -20.50
C TYR A 172 -9.85 17.07 -19.19
N LEU A 173 -10.26 16.01 -18.48
CA LEU A 173 -10.81 16.12 -17.12
C LEU A 173 -9.86 16.90 -16.21
N VAL A 174 -8.59 16.53 -16.20
CA VAL A 174 -7.57 17.20 -15.40
C VAL A 174 -7.45 18.68 -15.76
N ASP A 175 -7.43 19.03 -17.05
CA ASP A 175 -7.39 20.43 -17.49
C ASP A 175 -8.62 21.20 -16.99
N GLN A 176 -9.82 20.60 -16.99
CA GLN A 176 -11.02 21.26 -16.50
C GLN A 176 -10.98 21.49 -14.98
N VAL A 177 -10.41 20.57 -14.22
CA VAL A 177 -10.15 20.74 -12.76
C VAL A 177 -9.07 21.80 -12.52
N ALA A 178 -7.97 21.76 -13.28
CA ALA A 178 -6.84 22.67 -13.15
C ALA A 178 -7.20 24.12 -13.49
N GLU A 179 -8.12 24.35 -14.43
CA GLU A 179 -8.63 25.70 -14.72
C GLU A 179 -9.22 26.37 -13.46
N VAL A 180 -9.98 25.64 -12.64
CA VAL A 180 -10.55 26.18 -11.40
C VAL A 180 -9.51 26.23 -10.28
N ILE A 181 -8.85 25.11 -9.99
CA ILE A 181 -7.98 24.98 -8.82
C ILE A 181 -6.73 25.84 -8.98
N VAL A 182 -6.02 25.69 -10.11
CA VAL A 182 -4.77 26.41 -10.35
C VAL A 182 -5.07 27.78 -10.96
N GLY A 183 -5.87 27.83 -12.02
CA GLY A 183 -6.08 29.05 -12.81
C GLY A 183 -6.86 30.13 -12.06
N GLU A 184 -8.04 29.79 -11.54
CA GLU A 184 -8.91 30.77 -10.87
C GLU A 184 -8.53 31.00 -9.41
N ARG A 185 -8.11 29.95 -8.69
CA ARG A 185 -7.89 29.99 -7.23
C ARG A 185 -6.43 30.02 -6.80
N GLY A 186 -5.48 29.78 -7.70
CA GLY A 186 -4.05 29.77 -7.36
C GLY A 186 -3.63 28.67 -6.39
N MET A 187 -4.44 27.63 -6.23
CA MET A 187 -4.18 26.50 -5.34
C MET A 187 -3.25 25.47 -6.01
N GLY A 188 -2.58 24.65 -5.21
CA GLY A 188 -1.81 23.52 -5.74
C GLY A 188 -2.71 22.36 -6.20
N LEU A 189 -2.29 21.68 -7.27
CA LEU A 189 -2.96 20.47 -7.77
C LEU A 189 -1.93 19.35 -7.95
N TYR A 190 -2.15 18.23 -7.26
CA TYR A 190 -1.33 17.02 -7.36
C TYR A 190 -2.11 15.89 -8.01
N LEU A 191 -1.70 15.47 -9.20
CA LEU A 191 -2.29 14.30 -9.86
C LEU A 191 -1.74 13.04 -9.22
N ARG A 192 -2.61 12.25 -8.59
CA ARG A 192 -2.21 10.99 -7.98
C ARG A 192 -2.18 9.87 -9.00
N THR A 193 -1.01 9.26 -9.22
CA THR A 193 -0.86 8.11 -10.11
C THR A 193 -1.29 6.81 -9.43
N PHE A 194 -1.85 5.91 -10.22
CA PHE A 194 -2.14 4.53 -9.82
C PHE A 194 -2.32 3.64 -11.07
N GLY A 195 -2.41 2.32 -10.90
CA GLY A 195 -2.67 1.40 -12.00
C GLY A 195 -2.59 -0.05 -11.56
N TYR A 196 -3.56 -0.87 -11.96
CA TYR A 196 -3.62 -2.29 -11.57
C TYR A 196 -2.64 -3.19 -12.34
N PHE A 197 -2.20 -2.74 -13.51
CA PHE A 197 -1.30 -3.45 -14.41
C PHE A 197 -0.53 -2.47 -15.31
N PRO A 198 0.60 -2.89 -15.92
CA PRO A 198 1.50 -1.99 -16.63
C PRO A 198 0.81 -1.11 -17.68
N ALA A 199 -0.06 -1.66 -18.52
CA ALA A 199 -0.74 -0.87 -19.55
C ALA A 199 -1.75 0.15 -19.00
N GLU A 200 -2.31 -0.03 -17.80
CA GLU A 200 -3.12 1.02 -17.14
C GLU A 200 -2.24 2.13 -16.55
N MET A 201 -1.08 1.76 -16.01
CA MET A 201 -0.09 2.75 -15.56
C MET A 201 0.42 3.58 -16.75
N GLU A 202 0.74 2.96 -17.90
CA GLU A 202 1.17 3.69 -19.10
C GLU A 202 0.12 4.69 -19.60
N ARG A 203 -1.18 4.32 -19.57
CA ARG A 203 -2.27 5.24 -19.89
C ARG A 203 -2.33 6.43 -18.93
N THR A 204 -2.10 6.19 -17.64
CA THR A 204 -2.06 7.25 -16.62
C THR A 204 -0.91 8.22 -16.87
N ILE A 205 0.30 7.70 -17.16
CA ILE A 205 1.46 8.53 -17.50
C ILE A 205 1.24 9.27 -18.82
N GLY A 206 0.66 8.62 -19.82
CA GLY A 206 0.30 9.23 -21.10
C GLY A 206 -0.69 10.38 -20.95
N ALA A 207 -1.69 10.24 -20.08
CA ALA A 207 -2.62 11.32 -19.76
C ALA A 207 -1.91 12.52 -19.11
N ILE A 208 -1.02 12.29 -18.16
CA ILE A 208 -0.26 13.35 -17.47
C ILE A 208 0.58 14.18 -18.46
N ALA A 209 1.16 13.52 -19.47
CA ALA A 209 1.95 14.18 -20.52
C ALA A 209 1.09 15.08 -21.43
N LEU A 210 -0.23 14.86 -21.49
CA LEU A 210 -1.17 15.65 -22.28
C LEU A 210 -1.81 16.81 -21.50
N VAL A 211 -1.66 16.85 -20.18
CA VAL A 211 -2.16 17.95 -19.33
C VAL A 211 -1.47 19.25 -19.73
N ARG A 212 -2.26 20.29 -19.99
CA ARG A 212 -1.77 21.56 -20.54
C ARG A 212 -1.22 22.51 -19.48
N ASN A 213 -1.83 22.51 -18.30
CA ASN A 213 -1.42 23.40 -17.22
C ASN A 213 -0.04 22.98 -16.69
N PRO A 214 1.01 23.83 -16.80
CA PRO A 214 2.37 23.46 -16.44
C PRO A 214 2.61 23.39 -14.92
N ASP A 215 1.77 24.05 -14.13
CA ASP A 215 1.92 24.17 -12.66
C ASP A 215 1.32 22.97 -11.91
N VAL A 216 0.64 22.07 -12.63
CA VAL A 216 0.16 20.81 -12.09
C VAL A 216 1.34 19.91 -11.72
N LYS A 217 1.30 19.38 -10.50
CA LYS A 217 2.31 18.48 -9.92
C LYS A 217 1.77 17.06 -9.94
N VAL A 218 2.64 16.09 -9.63
CA VAL A 218 2.27 14.68 -9.57
C VAL A 218 2.60 14.11 -8.20
N MET A 219 1.77 13.17 -7.73
CA MET A 219 2.06 12.32 -6.59
C MET A 219 2.02 10.87 -7.03
N ALA A 220 3.08 10.12 -6.78
CA ALA A 220 3.21 8.72 -7.20
C ALA A 220 3.64 7.83 -6.04
N LYS A 221 3.11 6.62 -5.94
CA LYS A 221 3.53 5.66 -4.91
C LYS A 221 5.00 5.28 -5.08
N ALA A 222 5.68 5.00 -3.97
CA ALA A 222 7.06 4.52 -3.96
C ALA A 222 7.23 3.11 -4.58
N THR A 223 6.13 2.45 -4.92
CA THR A 223 6.02 1.12 -5.55
C THR A 223 4.97 1.20 -6.65
N PRO A 224 5.08 0.44 -7.74
CA PRO A 224 3.99 0.32 -8.69
C PRO A 224 2.77 -0.35 -8.02
N HIS A 225 1.56 -0.07 -8.53
CA HIS A 225 0.30 -0.60 -8.01
C HIS A 225 0.08 -0.28 -6.52
N ASP A 226 0.39 -1.20 -5.61
CA ASP A 226 0.15 -1.11 -4.17
C ASP A 226 1.41 -1.40 -3.35
N PHE A 227 1.34 -1.10 -2.05
CA PHE A 227 2.49 -1.04 -1.15
C PHE A 227 2.99 -2.41 -0.65
N PHE A 228 3.24 -3.33 -1.57
CA PHE A 228 3.84 -4.62 -1.24
C PHE A 228 5.35 -4.49 -1.07
N LEU A 229 5.92 -5.06 0.00
CA LEU A 229 7.36 -5.05 0.26
C LEU A 229 8.19 -5.70 -0.86
N THR A 230 7.59 -6.62 -1.62
CA THR A 230 8.24 -7.34 -2.73
C THR A 230 8.14 -6.61 -4.07
N HIS A 231 7.42 -5.49 -4.15
CA HIS A 231 7.42 -4.65 -5.34
C HIS A 231 8.77 -3.95 -5.54
N PRO A 232 9.20 -3.72 -6.79
CA PRO A 232 10.35 -2.86 -7.05
C PRO A 232 10.00 -1.40 -6.76
N ASN A 233 10.96 -0.50 -6.96
CA ASN A 233 10.66 0.92 -7.07
C ASN A 233 9.77 1.14 -8.31
N ASP A 234 8.81 2.05 -8.22
CA ASP A 234 8.07 2.51 -9.38
C ASP A 234 9.03 3.21 -10.37
N SER A 235 9.27 2.56 -11.52
CA SER A 235 10.15 3.05 -12.57
C SER A 235 9.53 4.15 -13.43
N THR A 236 8.20 4.35 -13.35
CA THR A 236 7.50 5.36 -14.16
C THR A 236 7.81 6.78 -13.70
N ILE A 237 8.12 6.98 -12.42
CA ILE A 237 8.43 8.29 -11.82
C ILE A 237 9.54 9.01 -12.58
N ALA A 238 10.58 8.31 -13.04
CA ALA A 238 11.69 8.92 -13.77
C ALA A 238 11.31 9.51 -15.14
N ARG A 239 10.13 9.15 -15.68
CA ARG A 239 9.64 9.63 -16.98
C ARG A 239 8.65 10.80 -16.87
N ILE A 240 8.26 11.18 -15.66
CA ILE A 240 7.29 12.25 -15.42
C ILE A 240 8.01 13.60 -15.55
N ASP A 241 7.56 14.44 -16.47
CA ASP A 241 8.16 15.74 -16.80
C ASP A 241 7.68 16.89 -15.90
N ARG A 242 7.16 16.54 -14.73
CA ARG A 242 6.57 17.47 -13.74
C ARG A 242 7.15 17.21 -12.35
N PRO A 243 7.08 18.17 -11.41
CA PRO A 243 7.46 17.94 -10.03
C PRO A 243 6.67 16.77 -9.40
N VAL A 244 7.38 15.85 -8.74
CA VAL A 244 6.79 14.62 -8.16
C VAL A 244 6.99 14.53 -6.65
N LEU A 245 5.89 14.29 -5.93
CA LEU A 245 5.90 13.76 -4.56
C LEU A 245 5.83 12.24 -4.56
N VAL A 246 6.69 11.59 -3.78
CA VAL A 246 6.64 10.13 -3.62
C VAL A 246 5.80 9.76 -2.40
N GLU A 247 4.71 9.01 -2.59
CA GLU A 247 3.84 8.50 -1.52
C GLU A 247 4.42 7.22 -0.91
N TYR A 248 4.59 7.21 0.41
CA TYR A 248 5.05 6.07 1.21
C TYR A 248 3.94 5.56 2.13
N ASP A 249 3.77 4.25 2.16
CA ASP A 249 2.96 3.59 3.19
C ASP A 249 3.84 3.22 4.39
N THR A 250 3.94 4.17 5.33
CA THR A 250 4.64 3.97 6.60
C THR A 250 3.77 3.29 7.66
N ALA A 251 2.46 3.18 7.41
CA ALA A 251 1.51 2.49 8.28
C ALA A 251 1.43 0.98 7.97
N GLY A 252 1.58 0.58 6.71
CA GLY A 252 1.71 -0.82 6.30
C GLY A 252 0.38 -1.53 6.08
N GLU A 253 -0.43 -1.02 5.16
CA GLU A 253 -1.71 -1.55 4.66
C GLU A 253 -1.74 -3.07 4.54
N TYR A 254 -0.79 -3.62 3.77
CA TYR A 254 -0.64 -5.06 3.51
C TYR A 254 0.41 -5.73 4.40
N ASN A 255 1.01 -4.97 5.32
CA ASN A 255 2.23 -5.33 6.04
C ASN A 255 2.04 -5.26 7.57
N GLY A 256 0.80 -5.30 8.06
CA GLY A 256 0.46 -5.45 9.47
C GLY A 256 -0.06 -4.20 10.19
N GLN A 257 -0.13 -3.05 9.51
CA GLN A 257 -0.81 -1.83 9.98
C GLN A 257 -0.39 -1.32 11.37
N GLY A 258 0.86 -1.54 11.77
CA GLY A 258 1.35 -1.27 13.13
C GLY A 258 0.73 -2.09 14.26
N LYS A 259 -0.12 -3.08 13.94
CA LYS A 259 -0.76 -4.00 14.89
C LYS A 259 0.19 -5.14 15.27
N ILE A 260 1.03 -5.54 14.32
CA ILE A 260 2.18 -6.46 14.47
C ILE A 260 3.47 -5.75 14.04
N ALA A 261 4.61 -6.46 14.08
CA ALA A 261 5.92 -6.01 13.63
C ALA A 261 5.87 -5.30 12.28
N ASN A 262 6.27 -4.02 12.29
CA ASN A 262 6.05 -3.03 11.25
C ASN A 262 7.15 -1.95 11.31
N ALA A 263 8.39 -2.39 11.15
CA ALA A 263 9.56 -1.51 11.13
C ALA A 263 10.45 -1.90 9.94
N TRP A 264 10.45 -1.06 8.92
CA TRP A 264 11.24 -1.24 7.70
C TRP A 264 12.01 0.03 7.28
N PRO A 265 12.77 0.67 8.19
CA PRO A 265 13.78 1.66 7.83
C PRO A 265 14.66 1.31 6.64
N GLU A 266 15.07 0.05 6.49
CA GLU A 266 15.92 -0.35 5.36
C GLU A 266 15.22 -0.16 4.01
N GLU A 267 13.95 -0.56 3.94
CA GLU A 267 13.12 -0.44 2.76
C GLU A 267 12.88 1.03 2.41
N HIS A 268 12.42 1.81 3.38
CA HIS A 268 12.08 3.22 3.20
C HIS A 268 13.29 4.05 2.82
N VAL A 269 14.42 3.88 3.52
CA VAL A 269 15.65 4.64 3.23
C VAL A 269 16.23 4.26 1.88
N ARG A 270 16.20 2.98 1.49
CA ARG A 270 16.67 2.56 0.16
C ARG A 270 15.84 3.21 -0.95
N ARG A 271 14.51 3.20 -0.83
CA ARG A 271 13.59 3.85 -1.78
C ARG A 271 13.81 5.36 -1.82
N LEU A 272 13.85 6.00 -0.64
CA LEU A 272 14.07 7.44 -0.52
C LEU A 272 15.35 7.88 -1.23
N ARG A 273 16.47 7.18 -1.00
CA ARG A 273 17.74 7.50 -1.67
C ARG A 273 17.67 7.39 -3.19
N HIS A 274 16.97 6.38 -3.69
CA HIS A 274 16.74 6.24 -5.13
C HIS A 274 15.93 7.41 -5.67
N TYR A 275 14.78 7.73 -5.07
CA TYR A 275 13.93 8.81 -5.57
C TYR A 275 14.55 10.19 -5.43
N GLN A 276 15.32 10.46 -4.36
CA GLN A 276 16.11 11.68 -4.20
C GLN A 276 17.23 11.85 -5.24
N SER A 277 17.52 10.81 -6.05
CA SER A 277 18.45 10.95 -7.18
C SER A 277 17.75 11.38 -8.47
N LEU A 278 16.42 11.35 -8.52
CA LEU A 278 15.66 11.76 -9.70
C LEU A 278 15.43 13.28 -9.67
N PRO A 279 15.70 14.01 -10.77
CA PRO A 279 15.68 15.48 -10.78
C PRO A 279 14.28 16.07 -10.64
N ASN A 280 13.24 15.32 -10.98
CA ASN A 280 11.84 15.73 -10.90
C ASN A 280 11.21 15.49 -9.52
N VAL A 281 11.85 14.72 -8.63
CA VAL A 281 11.30 14.42 -7.30
C VAL A 281 11.59 15.59 -6.35
N ILE A 282 10.53 16.20 -5.82
CA ILE A 282 10.61 17.36 -4.93
C ILE A 282 10.48 17.00 -3.43
N GLY A 283 10.06 15.78 -3.12
CA GLY A 283 9.86 15.34 -1.75
C GLY A 283 9.07 14.05 -1.63
N TYR A 284 8.49 13.84 -0.45
CA TYR A 284 7.68 12.67 -0.14
C TYR A 284 6.42 13.06 0.63
N VAL A 285 5.45 12.15 0.64
CA VAL A 285 4.37 12.12 1.63
C VAL A 285 4.30 10.73 2.25
N ALA A 286 4.02 10.64 3.56
CA ALA A 286 3.98 9.37 4.27
C ALA A 286 2.67 9.18 5.05
N ARG A 287 2.03 8.01 4.90
CA ARG A 287 0.78 7.68 5.60
C ARG A 287 1.01 7.47 7.10
N THR A 288 0.28 8.21 7.92
CA THR A 288 0.42 8.16 9.39
C THR A 288 -0.56 7.18 10.06
N ASP A 289 -1.51 6.63 9.29
CA ASP A 289 -2.50 5.65 9.73
C ASP A 289 -3.11 4.87 8.52
N ARG A 290 -4.04 3.95 8.80
CA ARG A 290 -4.88 3.18 7.85
C ARG A 290 -6.35 3.13 8.33
N TYR A 291 -6.93 4.25 8.75
CA TYR A 291 -8.31 4.37 9.29
C TYR A 291 -8.48 4.08 10.79
N ASP A 292 -9.63 4.48 11.35
CA ASP A 292 -9.98 4.36 12.77
C ASP A 292 -8.80 4.78 13.69
N GLU A 293 -8.52 4.04 14.77
CA GLU A 293 -7.47 4.35 15.74
C GLU A 293 -6.10 3.72 15.39
N SER A 294 -5.78 3.53 14.10
CA SER A 294 -4.55 2.86 13.64
C SER A 294 -3.30 3.75 13.54
N ARG A 295 -3.34 4.96 14.13
CA ARG A 295 -2.24 5.93 14.12
C ARG A 295 -0.91 5.32 14.57
N ILE A 296 0.16 5.59 13.82
CA ILE A 296 1.50 5.06 14.12
C ILE A 296 2.35 5.96 15.03
N ILE A 297 2.02 7.25 15.16
CA ILE A 297 2.68 8.17 16.09
C ILE A 297 2.51 7.67 17.54
N GLY A 298 3.61 7.63 18.28
CA GLY A 298 3.70 7.11 19.64
C GLY A 298 3.80 5.58 19.73
N THR A 299 3.94 4.89 18.60
CA THR A 299 4.03 3.42 18.53
C THR A 299 5.40 2.97 18.04
N PRO A 300 5.78 1.68 18.17
CA PRO A 300 7.02 1.17 17.61
C PRO A 300 7.15 1.40 16.09
N THR A 301 6.02 1.51 15.39
CA THR A 301 5.90 1.71 13.94
C THR A 301 6.29 3.14 13.51
N GLU A 302 6.27 4.12 14.41
CA GLU A 302 6.72 5.51 14.14
C GLU A 302 8.14 5.56 13.57
N ILE A 303 8.96 4.54 13.84
CA ILE A 303 10.31 4.42 13.28
C ILE A 303 10.34 4.55 11.74
N ASN A 304 9.26 4.17 11.05
CA ASN A 304 9.16 4.33 9.60
C ASN A 304 9.14 5.80 9.18
N LEU A 305 8.40 6.65 9.91
CA LEU A 305 8.38 8.10 9.71
C LEU A 305 9.74 8.71 10.09
N TYR A 306 10.32 8.23 11.20
CA TYR A 306 11.64 8.67 11.66
C TYR A 306 12.73 8.36 10.66
N ALA A 307 12.67 7.18 10.03
CA ALA A 307 13.63 6.78 9.01
C ALA A 307 13.61 7.73 7.81
N LEU A 308 12.42 8.13 7.32
CA LEU A 308 12.29 9.09 6.22
C LEU A 308 12.85 10.47 6.58
N ALA A 309 12.49 11.00 7.76
CA ALA A 309 12.99 12.29 8.21
C ALA A 309 14.51 12.27 8.41
N ARG A 310 15.02 11.27 9.14
CA ARG A 310 16.45 11.17 9.48
C ARG A 310 17.34 10.95 8.27
N ALA A 311 16.89 10.18 7.27
CA ALA A 311 17.61 9.96 6.03
C ALA A 311 17.49 11.13 5.03
N THR A 312 16.46 11.97 5.17
CA THR A 312 16.38 13.25 4.45
C THR A 312 17.33 14.28 5.05
N GLU A 313 17.51 14.30 6.36
CA GLU A 313 18.45 15.19 7.05
C GLU A 313 19.91 14.85 6.80
N ASP A 314 20.25 13.56 6.84
CA ASP A 314 21.58 13.11 6.44
C ASP A 314 21.49 11.84 5.59
N ARG A 315 21.76 12.04 4.30
CA ARG A 315 21.65 11.02 3.24
C ARG A 315 22.59 9.83 3.45
N ARG A 316 23.63 9.98 4.27
CA ARG A 316 24.66 8.96 4.53
C ARG A 316 24.39 8.14 5.80
N VAL A 317 23.35 8.49 6.59
CA VAL A 317 23.02 7.77 7.81
C VAL A 317 22.84 6.27 7.56
N SER A 318 23.46 5.43 8.40
CA SER A 318 23.25 3.99 8.28
C SER A 318 21.88 3.60 8.83
N VAL A 319 21.23 2.61 8.24
CA VAL A 319 19.94 2.09 8.74
C VAL A 319 20.08 1.57 10.18
N GLY A 320 21.20 0.91 10.50
CA GLY A 320 21.49 0.48 11.88
C GLY A 320 21.62 1.64 12.86
N THR A 321 22.09 2.81 12.41
CA THR A 321 22.09 4.04 13.22
C THR A 321 20.66 4.52 13.47
N ILE A 322 19.80 4.56 12.44
CA ILE A 322 18.39 4.95 12.59
C ILE A 322 17.68 4.09 13.64
N TYR A 323 17.83 2.76 13.57
CA TYR A 323 17.23 1.86 14.57
C TYR A 323 17.70 2.17 15.99
N ARG A 324 19.01 2.38 16.19
CA ARG A 324 19.57 2.70 17.51
C ARG A 324 19.16 4.08 18.01
N GLU A 325 19.16 5.10 17.15
CA GLU A 325 18.76 6.46 17.49
C GLU A 325 17.28 6.53 17.89
N PHE A 326 16.40 5.94 17.09
CA PHE A 326 14.97 5.83 17.42
C PHE A 326 14.78 5.09 18.74
N ALA A 327 15.37 3.90 18.89
CA ALA A 327 15.21 3.11 20.09
C ALA A 327 15.75 3.81 21.34
N ALA A 328 16.87 4.54 21.24
CA ALA A 328 17.43 5.32 22.34
C ALA A 328 16.56 6.53 22.72
N ARG A 329 16.02 7.24 21.72
CA ARG A 329 15.14 8.40 21.92
C ARG A 329 13.81 8.00 22.56
N THR A 330 13.21 6.91 22.10
CA THR A 330 11.87 6.49 22.52
C THR A 330 11.92 5.64 23.79
N TYR A 331 12.84 4.68 23.86
CA TYR A 331 12.86 3.65 24.91
C TYR A 331 14.03 3.75 25.88
N GLY A 332 14.93 4.72 25.68
CA GLY A 332 16.10 4.97 26.53
C GLY A 332 17.37 4.24 26.05
N LYS A 333 18.52 4.89 26.27
CA LYS A 333 19.85 4.41 25.81
C LYS A 333 20.18 2.97 26.24
N ALA A 334 19.79 2.58 27.45
CA ALA A 334 20.07 1.26 28.00
C ALA A 334 19.27 0.13 27.33
N ALA A 335 18.06 0.41 26.85
CA ALA A 335 17.22 -0.55 26.12
C ALA A 335 17.49 -0.55 24.60
N ALA A 336 18.12 0.51 24.08
CA ALA A 336 18.22 0.81 22.66
C ALA A 336 18.76 -0.35 21.81
N ARG A 337 19.82 -1.03 22.27
CA ARG A 337 20.42 -2.15 21.53
C ARG A 337 19.42 -3.28 21.28
N ASP A 338 18.76 -3.74 22.34
CA ASP A 338 17.90 -4.91 22.29
C ASP A 338 16.55 -4.57 21.62
N VAL A 339 16.01 -3.36 21.84
CA VAL A 339 14.82 -2.90 21.13
C VAL A 339 15.09 -2.71 19.63
N ALA A 340 16.23 -2.11 19.25
CA ALA A 340 16.64 -1.99 17.86
C ALA A 340 16.75 -3.36 17.17
N ALA A 341 17.32 -4.36 17.86
CA ALA A 341 17.45 -5.73 17.36
C ALA A 341 16.09 -6.43 17.19
N ALA A 342 15.11 -6.14 18.05
CA ALA A 342 13.75 -6.64 17.90
C ALA A 342 13.05 -6.00 16.70
N LEU A 343 13.11 -4.66 16.59
CA LEU A 343 12.47 -3.92 15.50
C LEU A 343 13.03 -4.30 14.12
N SER A 344 14.35 -4.49 14.02
CA SER A 344 15.02 -4.80 12.74
C SER A 344 14.60 -6.13 12.10
N LYS A 345 13.89 -6.99 12.85
CA LYS A 345 13.39 -8.27 12.37
C LYS A 345 12.06 -8.17 11.62
N SER A 346 11.40 -7.00 11.66
CA SER A 346 10.01 -6.88 11.19
C SER A 346 9.85 -7.23 9.71
N TYR A 347 10.76 -6.78 8.84
CA TYR A 347 10.71 -7.09 7.41
C TYR A 347 10.71 -8.61 7.19
N GLU A 348 11.67 -9.32 7.78
CA GLU A 348 11.83 -10.77 7.64
C GLU A 348 10.62 -11.54 8.21
N ILE A 349 10.07 -11.10 9.34
CA ILE A 349 8.84 -11.68 9.91
C ILE A 349 7.68 -11.49 8.93
N VAL A 350 7.42 -10.26 8.49
CA VAL A 350 6.25 -9.94 7.65
C VAL A 350 6.31 -10.66 6.31
N THR A 351 7.46 -10.66 5.63
CA THR A 351 7.62 -11.39 4.37
C THR A 351 7.63 -12.91 4.53
N SER A 352 7.78 -13.43 5.75
CA SER A 352 7.64 -14.87 6.02
C SER A 352 6.23 -15.25 6.48
N VAL A 353 5.42 -14.30 6.93
CA VAL A 353 4.12 -14.56 7.55
C VAL A 353 2.96 -14.17 6.62
N LEU A 354 2.94 -12.94 6.12
CA LEU A 354 1.85 -12.43 5.26
C LEU A 354 2.05 -12.75 3.77
N TYR A 355 3.28 -13.12 3.40
CA TYR A 355 3.65 -13.54 2.05
C TYR A 355 3.95 -15.04 2.01
N SER A 356 3.74 -15.66 0.86
CA SER A 356 4.10 -17.05 0.62
C SER A 356 4.94 -17.14 -0.65
N LEU A 357 6.21 -17.52 -0.49
CA LEU A 357 7.21 -17.62 -1.56
C LEU A 357 7.37 -16.32 -2.37
N GLY A 358 7.30 -15.19 -1.68
CA GLY A 358 7.45 -13.85 -2.25
C GLY A 358 6.19 -13.21 -2.83
N THR A 359 5.06 -13.92 -2.96
CA THR A 359 3.78 -13.26 -3.29
C THR A 359 3.02 -12.92 -2.01
N ASN A 360 2.36 -11.77 -1.94
CA ASN A 360 1.49 -11.45 -0.82
C ASN A 360 0.28 -12.39 -0.84
N THR A 361 -0.03 -13.01 0.29
CA THR A 361 -1.12 -13.99 0.46
C THR A 361 -2.09 -13.59 1.56
N ALA A 362 -2.15 -12.29 1.86
CA ALA A 362 -3.02 -11.71 2.86
C ALA A 362 -3.94 -10.68 2.19
N ASN A 363 -5.07 -10.38 2.81
CA ASN A 363 -6.01 -9.37 2.32
C ASN A 363 -5.92 -8.13 3.21
N HIS A 364 -5.15 -7.12 2.82
CA HIS A 364 -4.87 -5.95 3.65
C HIS A 364 -4.39 -6.35 5.06
N SER A 365 -3.40 -7.26 5.11
CA SER A 365 -2.88 -7.91 6.33
C SER A 365 -3.75 -9.00 6.96
N ARG A 366 -5.03 -9.14 6.57
CA ARG A 366 -5.93 -10.19 7.07
C ARG A 366 -5.50 -11.56 6.56
N LEU A 367 -5.69 -12.59 7.39
CA LEU A 367 -5.63 -13.98 6.95
C LEU A 367 -6.75 -14.24 5.92
N ASP A 368 -6.43 -14.49 4.65
CA ASP A 368 -7.42 -14.86 3.63
C ASP A 368 -6.69 -15.48 2.42
N TYR A 369 -6.40 -16.78 2.48
CA TYR A 369 -5.78 -17.50 1.36
C TYR A 369 -6.77 -17.82 0.23
N GLU A 370 -8.07 -17.84 0.53
CA GLU A 370 -9.19 -18.11 -0.37
C GLU A 370 -10.51 -17.79 0.37
N PRO A 371 -11.41 -16.95 -0.19
CA PRO A 371 -11.61 -16.69 -1.62
C PRO A 371 -10.87 -15.50 -2.23
N TYR A 372 -9.97 -14.82 -1.52
CA TYR A 372 -9.32 -13.61 -2.02
C TYR A 372 -8.32 -13.88 -3.18
N CYS A 373 -8.82 -13.81 -4.42
CA CYS A 373 -8.03 -14.14 -5.60
C CYS A 373 -6.97 -13.08 -5.97
N SER A 374 -7.10 -11.84 -5.49
CA SER A 374 -6.15 -10.76 -5.76
C SER A 374 -4.70 -11.12 -5.44
N SER A 375 -4.45 -11.92 -4.40
CA SER A 375 -3.11 -12.44 -4.06
C SER A 375 -2.42 -13.23 -5.19
N TYR A 376 -3.19 -13.77 -6.13
CA TYR A 376 -2.71 -14.68 -7.17
C TYR A 376 -2.81 -14.13 -8.59
N HIS A 377 -3.51 -13.02 -8.79
CA HIS A 377 -3.57 -12.35 -10.09
C HIS A 377 -3.23 -10.87 -10.01
N ARG A 378 -3.89 -10.10 -9.12
CA ARG A 378 -3.83 -8.63 -9.10
C ARG A 378 -2.54 -8.14 -8.44
N SER A 379 -2.24 -8.67 -7.26
CA SER A 379 -1.19 -8.19 -6.36
C SER A 379 0.16 -8.89 -6.55
N VAL A 380 0.33 -9.58 -7.68
CA VAL A 380 1.55 -10.36 -7.97
C VAL A 380 2.68 -9.43 -8.42
N SER A 381 3.75 -9.38 -7.64
CA SER A 381 4.92 -8.52 -7.92
C SER A 381 5.60 -8.83 -9.26
N GLY A 382 5.47 -10.07 -9.75
CA GLY A 382 5.96 -10.48 -11.07
C GLY A 382 5.33 -9.75 -12.26
N LYS A 383 4.29 -8.92 -12.08
CA LYS A 383 3.83 -8.00 -13.14
C LYS A 383 4.81 -6.86 -13.41
N TRP A 384 5.64 -6.53 -12.41
CA TRP A 384 6.43 -5.31 -12.37
C TRP A 384 7.94 -5.57 -12.41
N ILE A 385 8.34 -6.84 -12.54
CA ILE A 385 9.73 -7.28 -12.47
C ILE A 385 10.01 -8.13 -13.72
N ASP A 386 11.08 -7.83 -14.45
CA ASP A 386 11.53 -8.59 -15.60
C ASP A 386 13.02 -8.96 -15.49
N PRO A 387 13.39 -10.27 -15.52
CA PRO A 387 12.50 -11.42 -15.48
C PRO A 387 11.74 -11.52 -14.15
N PRO A 388 10.50 -12.06 -14.11
CA PRO A 388 9.63 -12.02 -12.94
C PRO A 388 10.03 -13.09 -11.91
N VAL A 389 11.18 -12.89 -11.28
CA VAL A 389 11.79 -13.83 -10.33
C VAL A 389 11.98 -13.21 -8.95
N THR A 390 11.93 -14.06 -7.92
CA THR A 390 12.25 -13.71 -6.53
C THR A 390 13.13 -14.79 -5.91
N TYR A 391 13.90 -14.43 -4.88
CA TYR A 391 14.70 -15.38 -4.10
C TYR A 391 14.21 -15.43 -2.66
N VAL A 392 13.67 -16.59 -2.28
CA VAL A 392 13.15 -16.83 -0.93
C VAL A 392 14.24 -17.48 -0.10
N ARG A 393 14.60 -16.84 1.02
CA ARG A 393 15.71 -17.23 1.90
C ARG A 393 15.28 -18.22 3.00
N HIS A 394 16.11 -18.36 4.03
CA HIS A 394 15.77 -18.90 5.35
C HIS A 394 15.14 -20.30 5.39
N GLY A 395 15.80 -21.25 4.74
CA GLY A 395 15.39 -22.66 4.72
C GLY A 395 14.65 -23.05 3.44
N VAL A 396 14.08 -22.09 2.72
CA VAL A 396 13.63 -22.30 1.34
C VAL A 396 14.82 -22.19 0.39
N ASN A 397 15.61 -21.11 0.53
CA ASN A 397 16.87 -20.82 -0.18
C ASN A 397 16.81 -21.11 -1.70
N LYS A 398 15.72 -20.66 -2.33
CA LYS A 398 15.41 -21.00 -3.72
C LYS A 398 14.93 -19.79 -4.51
N ARG A 399 15.36 -19.74 -5.77
CA ARG A 399 14.84 -18.81 -6.78
C ARG A 399 13.53 -19.38 -7.33
N PHE A 400 12.50 -18.55 -7.38
CA PHE A 400 11.21 -18.86 -7.98
C PHE A 400 10.86 -17.82 -9.04
N HIS A 401 10.19 -18.27 -10.08
CA HIS A 401 9.48 -17.42 -11.01
C HIS A 401 8.06 -17.17 -10.47
N PHE A 402 7.64 -15.91 -10.36
CA PHE A 402 6.35 -15.54 -9.76
C PHE A 402 5.17 -16.28 -10.40
N TRP A 403 5.16 -16.44 -11.72
CA TRP A 403 4.06 -17.10 -12.43
C TRP A 403 4.15 -18.63 -12.43
N THR A 404 5.18 -19.20 -13.08
CA THR A 404 5.31 -20.66 -13.28
C THR A 404 5.54 -21.45 -12.00
N ASP A 405 6.22 -20.85 -11.01
CA ASP A 405 6.50 -21.52 -9.75
C ASP A 405 5.50 -21.12 -8.68
N VAL A 406 5.37 -19.83 -8.37
CA VAL A 406 4.59 -19.39 -7.20
C VAL A 406 3.09 -19.42 -7.48
N VAL A 407 2.58 -18.56 -8.37
CA VAL A 407 1.15 -18.44 -8.67
C VAL A 407 0.59 -19.76 -9.19
N ASN A 408 1.30 -20.43 -10.09
CA ASN A 408 0.81 -21.69 -10.65
C ASN A 408 0.55 -22.74 -9.55
N HIS A 409 1.40 -22.84 -8.54
CA HIS A 409 1.24 -23.84 -7.48
C HIS A 409 0.38 -23.36 -6.30
N LEU A 410 0.48 -22.08 -5.92
CA LEU A 410 -0.21 -21.54 -4.75
C LEU A 410 -1.61 -21.04 -5.05
N SER A 411 -1.96 -20.70 -6.29
CA SER A 411 -3.32 -20.23 -6.64
C SER A 411 -4.31 -21.40 -6.72
N PRO A 412 -5.49 -21.32 -6.08
CA PRO A 412 -6.54 -22.32 -6.27
C PRO A 412 -7.13 -22.21 -7.68
N ALA A 413 -7.78 -23.29 -8.13
CA ALA A 413 -8.31 -23.37 -9.50
C ALA A 413 -9.26 -22.21 -9.83
N SER A 414 -10.11 -21.80 -8.89
CA SER A 414 -11.06 -20.69 -9.08
C SER A 414 -10.36 -19.36 -9.37
N CYS A 415 -9.23 -19.08 -8.71
CA CYS A 415 -8.52 -17.82 -8.89
C CYS A 415 -7.72 -17.76 -10.20
N LYS A 416 -7.34 -18.92 -10.75
CA LYS A 416 -6.75 -19.00 -12.09
C LYS A 416 -7.78 -18.80 -13.21
N ALA A 417 -9.04 -19.11 -12.92
CA ALA A 417 -10.17 -18.89 -13.83
C ALA A 417 -10.82 -17.51 -13.64
N ASP A 418 -10.38 -16.71 -12.67
CA ASP A 418 -10.91 -15.37 -12.45
C ASP A 418 -10.64 -14.48 -13.68
N PRO A 419 -11.66 -13.84 -14.28
CA PRO A 419 -11.50 -12.98 -15.46
C PRO A 419 -10.49 -11.84 -15.26
N THR A 420 -10.22 -11.46 -14.01
CA THR A 420 -9.21 -10.47 -13.66
C THR A 420 -7.81 -10.87 -14.11
N LEU A 421 -7.46 -12.15 -14.06
CA LEU A 421 -6.15 -12.61 -14.51
C LEU A 421 -5.96 -12.36 -16.01
N ALA A 422 -6.96 -12.70 -16.83
CA ALA A 422 -6.95 -12.41 -18.25
C ALA A 422 -6.91 -10.90 -18.51
N ARG A 423 -7.75 -10.12 -17.83
CA ARG A 423 -7.81 -8.66 -18.00
C ARG A 423 -6.49 -7.96 -17.68
N GLU A 424 -5.82 -8.34 -16.60
CA GLU A 424 -4.66 -7.59 -16.08
C GLU A 424 -3.32 -8.22 -16.46
N ALA A 425 -3.29 -9.48 -16.89
CA ALA A 425 -2.07 -10.22 -17.19
C ALA A 425 -2.25 -11.32 -18.26
N GLN A 426 -3.00 -11.03 -19.34
CA GLN A 426 -3.23 -11.97 -20.44
C GLN A 426 -1.96 -12.67 -20.95
N TYR A 427 -0.85 -11.94 -21.03
CA TYR A 427 0.45 -12.48 -21.47
C TYR A 427 0.94 -13.67 -20.64
N VAL A 428 0.51 -13.80 -19.38
CA VAL A 428 0.83 -14.95 -18.51
C VAL A 428 0.12 -16.21 -19.00
N LEU A 429 -1.13 -16.06 -19.44
CA LEU A 429 -1.93 -17.14 -20.02
C LEU A 429 -1.40 -17.51 -21.41
N ASP A 430 -1.10 -16.51 -22.24
CA ASP A 430 -0.58 -16.72 -23.60
C ASP A 430 0.75 -17.49 -23.61
N ARG A 431 1.60 -17.24 -22.59
CA ARG A 431 2.87 -17.94 -22.40
C ARG A 431 2.72 -19.31 -21.72
N GLY A 432 1.51 -19.72 -21.35
CA GLY A 432 1.25 -20.97 -20.63
C GLY A 432 1.90 -21.03 -19.24
N TRP A 433 2.19 -19.89 -18.62
CA TRP A 433 2.89 -19.85 -17.34
C TRP A 433 2.02 -20.28 -16.16
N VAL A 434 0.71 -20.15 -16.29
CA VAL A 434 -0.26 -20.62 -15.29
C VAL A 434 -1.16 -21.65 -15.96
N THR A 435 -1.14 -22.87 -15.42
CA THR A 435 -1.96 -23.99 -15.91
C THR A 435 -3.29 -24.01 -15.19
N PRO A 436 -4.43 -24.20 -15.90
CA PRO A 436 -5.74 -24.40 -15.26
C PRO A 436 -5.73 -25.53 -14.21
N GLY A 437 -6.64 -25.42 -13.25
CA GLY A 437 -6.76 -26.39 -12.15
C GLY A 437 -5.74 -26.19 -11.02
N ASP A 438 -5.85 -27.02 -9.99
CA ASP A 438 -5.01 -26.94 -8.80
C ASP A 438 -3.65 -27.62 -9.03
N GLN A 439 -2.55 -26.89 -8.85
CA GLN A 439 -1.20 -27.43 -9.02
C GLN A 439 -0.43 -27.56 -7.69
N MET A 440 -1.07 -27.42 -6.52
CA MET A 440 -0.38 -27.50 -5.23
C MET A 440 0.23 -28.88 -4.97
N THR A 441 1.51 -28.95 -4.61
CA THR A 441 2.22 -30.24 -4.40
C THR A 441 2.83 -30.36 -3.00
N PRO A 442 3.16 -31.58 -2.54
CA PRO A 442 3.90 -31.76 -1.29
C PRO A 442 5.23 -31.01 -1.23
N ALA A 443 5.87 -30.75 -2.38
CA ALA A 443 7.11 -29.97 -2.43
C ALA A 443 6.86 -28.49 -2.10
N TYR A 444 5.85 -27.89 -2.73
CA TYR A 444 5.47 -26.50 -2.46
C TYR A 444 4.91 -26.30 -1.05
N LEU A 445 4.16 -27.28 -0.53
CA LEU A 445 3.74 -27.25 0.87
C LEU A 445 4.94 -27.19 1.81
N ARG A 446 6.01 -27.96 1.56
CA ARG A 446 7.24 -27.87 2.37
C ARG A 446 7.91 -26.52 2.28
N TYR A 447 7.93 -25.88 1.11
CA TYR A 447 8.51 -24.55 0.96
C TYR A 447 7.72 -23.50 1.75
N VAL A 448 6.39 -23.51 1.63
CA VAL A 448 5.52 -22.60 2.39
C VAL A 448 5.72 -22.81 3.89
N LEU A 449 5.71 -24.07 4.37
CA LEU A 449 5.89 -24.35 5.80
C LEU A 449 7.28 -23.96 6.30
N ALA A 450 8.35 -24.19 5.52
CA ALA A 450 9.69 -23.77 5.90
C ALA A 450 9.80 -22.25 6.09
N GLU A 451 9.16 -21.47 5.21
CA GLU A 451 9.07 -20.01 5.31
C GLU A 451 8.22 -19.58 6.52
N LYS A 452 7.02 -20.16 6.73
CA LYS A 452 6.18 -19.83 7.89
C LYS A 452 6.86 -20.17 9.22
N ASP A 453 7.46 -21.36 9.31
CA ASP A 453 8.20 -21.79 10.50
C ASP A 453 9.37 -20.85 10.80
N HIS A 454 10.00 -20.29 9.75
CA HIS A 454 11.02 -19.27 9.91
C HIS A 454 10.46 -17.97 10.49
N GLY A 455 9.34 -17.47 9.95
CA GLY A 455 8.64 -16.30 10.49
C GLY A 455 8.31 -16.44 11.98
N VAL A 456 7.84 -17.62 12.41
CA VAL A 456 7.59 -17.94 13.83
C VAL A 456 8.88 -17.84 14.66
N ARG A 457 9.97 -18.48 14.23
CA ARG A 457 11.25 -18.44 14.96
C ARG A 457 11.80 -17.03 15.12
N VAL A 458 11.68 -16.20 14.08
CA VAL A 458 12.14 -14.81 14.12
C VAL A 458 11.26 -13.95 15.03
N ALA A 459 9.94 -14.16 15.02
CA ALA A 459 9.02 -13.49 15.94
C ALA A 459 9.31 -13.85 17.42
N GLU A 460 9.57 -15.13 17.72
CA GLU A 460 10.03 -15.55 19.05
C GLU A 460 11.36 -14.90 19.43
N SER A 461 12.27 -14.75 18.47
CA SER A 461 13.55 -14.06 18.67
C SER A 461 13.39 -12.57 18.99
N ALA A 462 12.43 -11.90 18.36
CA ALA A 462 12.12 -10.50 18.67
C ALA A 462 11.59 -10.36 20.10
N LEU A 463 10.68 -11.24 20.54
CA LEU A 463 10.22 -11.27 21.93
C LEU A 463 11.34 -11.51 22.95
N ARG A 464 12.28 -12.40 22.64
CA ARG A 464 13.46 -12.64 23.49
C ARG A 464 14.31 -11.38 23.65
N ASP A 465 14.43 -10.55 22.61
CA ASP A 465 15.18 -9.31 22.71
C ASP A 465 14.45 -8.26 23.56
N ILE A 466 13.12 -8.16 23.44
CA ILE A 466 12.33 -7.32 24.35
C ILE A 466 12.45 -7.81 25.81
N ALA A 467 12.48 -9.12 26.03
CA ALA A 467 12.68 -9.68 27.37
C ALA A 467 14.05 -9.29 27.97
N LYS A 468 15.11 -9.23 27.17
CA LYS A 468 16.44 -8.74 27.61
C LYS A 468 16.40 -7.25 28.00
N ALA A 469 15.62 -6.45 27.28
CA ALA A 469 15.45 -5.03 27.54
C ALA A 469 14.60 -4.72 28.79
N ARG A 470 13.86 -5.70 29.32
CA ARG A 470 12.84 -5.52 30.38
C ARG A 470 13.26 -4.60 31.53
N ARG A 471 14.44 -4.83 32.10
CA ARG A 471 14.95 -4.06 33.27
C ARG A 471 15.30 -2.60 32.97
N HIS A 472 15.31 -2.22 31.69
CA HIS A 472 15.67 -0.89 31.19
C HIS A 472 14.47 -0.14 30.61
N LEU A 473 13.29 -0.76 30.56
CA LEU A 473 12.07 -0.17 30.02
C LEU A 473 11.16 0.33 31.16
N SER A 474 10.42 1.41 30.90
CA SER A 474 9.28 1.77 31.74
C SER A 474 8.18 0.71 31.64
N ALA A 475 7.28 0.65 32.62
CA ALA A 475 6.16 -0.28 32.58
C ALA A 475 5.31 -0.14 31.31
N ALA A 476 5.01 1.10 30.89
CA ALA A 476 4.25 1.39 29.69
C ALA A 476 4.97 0.94 28.40
N HIS A 477 6.27 1.22 28.28
CA HIS A 477 7.05 0.79 27.10
C HIS A 477 7.21 -0.72 27.04
N LEU A 478 7.43 -1.38 28.17
CA LEU A 478 7.47 -2.83 28.25
C LEU A 478 6.13 -3.42 27.80
N GLN A 479 5.01 -2.92 28.32
CA GLN A 479 3.68 -3.38 27.93
C GLN A 479 3.43 -3.20 26.43
N GLN A 480 3.75 -2.03 25.88
CA GLN A 480 3.56 -1.74 24.45
C GLN A 480 4.39 -2.68 23.56
N LEU A 481 5.70 -2.81 23.82
CA LEU A 481 6.60 -3.64 23.03
C LEU A 481 6.30 -5.13 23.18
N THR A 482 6.02 -5.60 24.40
CA THR A 482 5.59 -6.98 24.63
C THR A 482 4.30 -7.25 23.86
N ALA A 483 3.30 -6.38 23.95
CA ALA A 483 2.04 -6.62 23.26
C ALA A 483 2.18 -6.61 21.73
N TYR A 484 2.99 -5.71 21.20
CA TYR A 484 3.31 -5.63 19.78
C TYR A 484 3.94 -6.93 19.23
N PHE A 485 4.94 -7.47 19.92
CA PHE A 485 5.61 -8.69 19.47
C PHE A 485 4.88 -9.99 19.87
N GLU A 486 4.03 -9.99 20.91
CA GLU A 486 3.16 -11.13 21.22
C GLU A 486 2.07 -11.28 20.16
N ARG A 487 1.41 -10.19 19.75
CA ARG A 487 0.49 -10.21 18.60
C ARG A 487 1.18 -10.69 17.33
N THR A 488 2.41 -10.22 17.09
CA THR A 488 3.24 -10.68 15.97
C THR A 488 3.45 -12.19 15.99
N LEU A 489 3.82 -12.76 17.14
CA LEU A 489 4.03 -14.19 17.29
C LEU A 489 2.72 -14.99 17.10
N LEU A 490 1.62 -14.52 17.66
CA LEU A 490 0.31 -15.14 17.50
C LEU A 490 -0.14 -15.15 16.03
N THR A 491 0.01 -14.03 15.32
CA THR A 491 -0.25 -13.97 13.87
C THR A 491 0.66 -14.94 13.10
N ALA A 492 1.96 -14.95 13.38
CA ALA A 492 2.91 -15.86 12.73
C ALA A 492 2.51 -17.33 12.90
N ARG A 493 2.14 -17.72 14.13
CA ARG A 493 1.69 -19.09 14.44
C ARG A 493 0.35 -19.41 13.78
N LEU A 494 -0.60 -18.47 13.77
CA LEU A 494 -1.91 -18.67 13.13
C LEU A 494 -1.75 -18.90 11.62
N HIS A 495 -1.01 -18.04 10.92
CA HIS A 495 -0.76 -18.19 9.50
C HIS A 495 0.00 -19.49 9.19
N ARG A 496 0.98 -19.88 10.02
CA ARG A 496 1.64 -21.19 9.89
C ARG A 496 0.58 -22.31 9.97
N ALA A 497 -0.20 -22.36 11.04
CA ALA A 497 -1.17 -23.42 11.30
C ALA A 497 -2.19 -23.53 10.15
N VAL A 498 -2.76 -22.41 9.73
CA VAL A 498 -3.74 -22.35 8.63
C VAL A 498 -3.09 -22.69 7.29
N ALA A 499 -1.86 -22.26 7.01
CA ALA A 499 -1.14 -22.65 5.79
C ALA A 499 -0.94 -24.17 5.71
N ALA A 500 -0.59 -24.83 6.81
CA ALA A 500 -0.47 -26.29 6.86
C ALA A 500 -1.79 -26.99 6.52
N ALA A 501 -2.89 -26.53 7.13
CA ALA A 501 -4.21 -27.07 6.89
C ALA A 501 -4.70 -26.80 5.46
N TYR A 502 -4.70 -25.55 5.01
CA TYR A 502 -5.24 -25.12 3.71
C TYR A 502 -4.48 -25.72 2.53
N PHE A 503 -3.16 -25.53 2.49
CA PHE A 503 -2.36 -26.05 1.37
C PHE A 503 -2.23 -27.57 1.42
N GLY A 504 -2.26 -28.17 2.61
CA GLY A 504 -2.35 -29.63 2.77
C GLY A 504 -3.69 -30.18 2.27
N TYR A 505 -4.80 -29.51 2.58
CA TYR A 505 -6.13 -29.85 2.11
C TYR A 505 -6.22 -29.85 0.58
N ARG A 506 -5.63 -28.84 -0.08
CA ARG A 506 -5.59 -28.77 -1.54
C ARG A 506 -4.87 -29.94 -2.20
N ILE A 507 -3.80 -30.45 -1.58
CA ILE A 507 -3.17 -31.70 -2.03
C ILE A 507 -4.11 -32.90 -1.80
N TYR A 508 -4.75 -32.97 -0.64
CA TYR A 508 -5.64 -34.07 -0.25
C TYR A 508 -6.85 -34.24 -1.18
N VAL A 509 -7.48 -33.12 -1.57
CA VAL A 509 -8.65 -33.16 -2.46
C VAL A 509 -8.28 -33.47 -3.91
N ARG A 510 -7.13 -32.95 -4.37
CA ARG A 510 -6.68 -33.13 -5.75
C ARG A 510 -6.18 -34.55 -6.05
N ASP A 511 -5.47 -35.16 -5.11
CA ASP A 511 -4.72 -36.40 -5.37
C ASP A 511 -5.10 -37.49 -4.36
N VAL A 512 -5.90 -38.46 -4.82
CA VAL A 512 -6.41 -39.57 -4.00
C VAL A 512 -5.27 -40.43 -3.45
N GLU A 513 -4.20 -40.64 -4.21
CA GLU A 513 -3.03 -41.41 -3.77
C GLU A 513 -2.28 -40.71 -2.64
N ARG A 514 -2.45 -39.38 -2.51
CA ARG A 514 -1.83 -38.57 -1.47
C ARG A 514 -2.66 -38.43 -0.20
N ARG A 515 -3.83 -39.07 -0.12
CA ARG A 515 -4.68 -39.16 1.09
C ARG A 515 -4.07 -40.06 2.18
N THR A 516 -2.79 -39.89 2.43
CA THR A 516 -2.00 -40.63 3.40
C THR A 516 -2.35 -40.20 4.82
N ARG A 517 -2.16 -41.12 5.79
CA ARG A 517 -2.29 -40.79 7.22
C ARG A 517 -1.36 -39.67 7.67
N LYS A 518 -0.20 -39.52 7.01
CA LYS A 518 0.76 -38.43 7.31
C LYS A 518 0.21 -37.07 6.90
N LEU A 519 -0.36 -36.96 5.69
CA LEU A 519 -0.95 -35.69 5.23
C LEU A 519 -2.18 -35.33 6.07
N ARG A 520 -3.06 -36.30 6.38
CA ARG A 520 -4.21 -36.05 7.26
C ARG A 520 -3.80 -35.56 8.65
N ARG A 521 -2.74 -36.14 9.25
CA ARG A 521 -2.16 -35.64 10.51
C ARG A 521 -1.70 -34.21 10.39
N LEU A 522 -0.88 -33.88 9.38
CA LEU A 522 -0.42 -32.51 9.17
C LEU A 522 -1.58 -31.49 9.05
N ILE A 523 -2.64 -31.87 8.33
CA ILE A 523 -3.83 -31.01 8.18
C ILE A 523 -4.52 -30.82 9.54
N TRP A 524 -4.82 -31.91 10.25
CA TRP A 524 -5.53 -31.84 11.53
C TRP A 524 -4.71 -31.19 12.64
N ASP A 525 -3.39 -31.41 12.69
CA ASP A 525 -2.49 -30.70 13.61
C ASP A 525 -2.57 -29.18 13.34
N GLY A 526 -2.55 -28.77 12.06
CA GLY A 526 -2.73 -27.37 11.68
C GLY A 526 -4.10 -26.79 12.06
N LEU A 527 -5.18 -27.58 11.94
CA LEU A 527 -6.53 -27.17 12.34
C LEU A 527 -6.68 -27.01 13.86
N ASP A 528 -6.16 -27.97 14.63
CA ASP A 528 -6.22 -27.96 16.09
C ASP A 528 -5.36 -26.80 16.64
N ASP A 529 -4.15 -26.60 16.09
CA ASP A 529 -3.27 -25.47 16.44
C ASP A 529 -3.95 -24.13 16.12
N ALA A 530 -4.53 -23.99 14.92
CA ALA A 530 -5.22 -22.76 14.53
C ALA A 530 -6.38 -22.44 15.48
N ARG A 531 -7.13 -23.44 15.94
CA ARG A 531 -8.21 -23.27 16.91
C ARG A 531 -7.70 -22.77 18.26
N LEU A 532 -6.61 -23.37 18.77
CA LEU A 532 -5.97 -22.96 20.03
C LEU A 532 -5.46 -21.52 19.95
N ILE A 533 -4.76 -21.17 18.87
CA ILE A 533 -4.20 -19.83 18.67
C ILE A 533 -5.32 -18.80 18.48
N ALA A 534 -6.38 -19.13 17.73
CA ALA A 534 -7.55 -18.28 17.58
C ALA A 534 -8.21 -17.96 18.93
N GLU A 535 -8.27 -18.92 19.85
CA GLU A 535 -8.75 -18.67 21.21
C GLU A 535 -7.83 -17.73 22.00
N GLN A 536 -6.50 -17.88 21.87
CA GLN A 536 -5.53 -16.96 22.48
C GLN A 536 -5.69 -15.53 21.95
N ILE A 537 -5.91 -15.36 20.63
CA ILE A 537 -6.16 -14.05 20.00
C ILE A 537 -7.44 -13.42 20.55
N ARG A 538 -8.55 -14.17 20.63
CA ARG A 538 -9.83 -13.67 21.17
C ARG A 538 -9.74 -13.24 22.64
N LYS A 539 -8.92 -13.94 23.43
CA LYS A 539 -8.74 -13.68 24.88
C LYS A 539 -7.58 -12.74 25.17
N TYR A 540 -6.94 -12.18 24.15
CA TYR A 540 -5.74 -11.38 24.34
C TYR A 540 -6.06 -10.07 25.07
N PRO A 541 -5.39 -9.75 26.19
CA PRO A 541 -5.82 -8.68 27.10
C PRO A 541 -5.60 -7.25 26.56
N ALA A 542 -4.79 -7.10 25.52
CA ALA A 542 -4.47 -5.82 24.90
C ALA A 542 -4.63 -5.93 23.36
N PRO A 543 -5.88 -6.06 22.86
CA PRO A 543 -6.13 -6.16 21.43
C PRO A 543 -5.55 -4.92 20.74
N ALA A 544 -5.10 -5.09 19.50
CA ALA A 544 -4.67 -3.94 18.70
C ALA A 544 -5.86 -3.01 18.45
N ALA A 545 -5.59 -1.71 18.29
CA ALA A 545 -6.60 -0.76 17.82
C ALA A 545 -7.19 -1.22 16.48
N SER A 546 -8.43 -0.82 16.19
CA SER A 546 -9.03 -1.03 14.88
C SER A 546 -8.37 -0.14 13.82
N GLY A 547 -8.87 -0.24 12.60
CA GLY A 547 -8.33 0.30 11.36
C GLY A 547 -8.73 -0.70 10.28
N GLU A 548 -8.19 -0.58 9.08
CA GLU A 548 -8.60 -1.47 8.00
C GLU A 548 -8.49 -2.97 8.32
N TRP A 549 -7.51 -3.39 9.13
CA TRP A 549 -7.37 -4.80 9.50
C TRP A 549 -8.29 -5.32 10.60
N ASP A 550 -8.48 -4.79 11.82
CA ASP A 550 -9.06 -5.62 12.93
C ASP A 550 -8.43 -7.04 13.10
N TRP A 551 -7.30 -7.06 13.79
CA TRP A 551 -6.48 -8.26 14.07
C TRP A 551 -7.24 -9.43 14.70
N VAL A 552 -8.29 -9.16 15.50
CA VAL A 552 -9.01 -10.23 16.21
C VAL A 552 -9.90 -11.03 15.25
N ARG A 553 -10.31 -10.47 14.11
CA ARG A 553 -11.16 -11.15 13.12
C ARG A 553 -10.47 -12.32 12.43
N ASP A 554 -9.14 -12.36 12.39
CA ASP A 554 -8.40 -13.50 11.85
C ASP A 554 -8.71 -14.79 12.63
N ALA A 555 -9.04 -14.70 13.92
CA ALA A 555 -9.49 -15.84 14.71
C ALA A 555 -10.80 -16.45 14.18
N ALA A 556 -11.72 -15.62 13.66
CA ALA A 556 -12.95 -16.10 13.03
C ALA A 556 -12.66 -16.70 11.65
N GLU A 557 -11.78 -16.10 10.87
CA GLU A 557 -11.40 -16.64 9.55
C GLU A 557 -10.71 -18.01 9.64
N ALA A 558 -9.82 -18.20 10.63
CA ALA A 558 -9.25 -19.51 10.93
C ALA A 558 -10.33 -20.56 11.25
N GLY A 559 -11.42 -20.15 11.91
CA GLY A 559 -12.59 -20.99 12.16
C GLY A 559 -13.29 -21.45 10.87
N LYS A 560 -13.42 -20.56 9.88
CA LYS A 560 -13.99 -20.91 8.56
C LYS A 560 -13.14 -21.95 7.83
N TYR A 561 -11.81 -21.82 7.86
CA TYR A 561 -10.92 -22.85 7.30
C TYR A 561 -11.11 -24.20 8.01
N HIS A 562 -11.22 -24.19 9.33
CA HIS A 562 -11.48 -25.40 10.10
C HIS A 562 -12.78 -26.08 9.67
N GLU A 563 -13.89 -25.34 9.66
CA GLU A 563 -15.20 -25.86 9.23
C GLU A 563 -15.14 -26.43 7.82
N ARG A 564 -14.68 -25.63 6.85
CA ARG A 564 -14.60 -26.02 5.43
C ARG A 564 -13.75 -27.27 5.20
N ILE A 565 -12.61 -27.40 5.89
CA ILE A 565 -11.70 -28.54 5.69
C ILE A 565 -12.21 -29.80 6.41
N SER A 566 -12.77 -29.64 7.61
CA SER A 566 -13.21 -30.79 8.44
C SER A 566 -14.59 -31.32 8.08
N GLN A 567 -15.48 -30.47 7.56
CA GLN A 567 -16.87 -30.82 7.26
C GLN A 567 -17.16 -30.89 5.75
N GLY A 568 -16.25 -30.36 4.93
CA GLY A 568 -16.38 -30.33 3.47
C GLY A 568 -16.50 -28.91 2.95
N TRP A 569 -15.82 -28.65 1.83
CA TRP A 569 -15.79 -27.34 1.19
C TRP A 569 -16.44 -27.44 -0.19
N ASP A 570 -17.52 -26.69 -0.42
CA ASP A 570 -18.28 -26.65 -1.68
C ASP A 570 -17.39 -26.44 -2.92
N ARG A 571 -16.42 -25.52 -2.86
CA ARG A 571 -15.43 -25.27 -3.92
C ARG A 571 -14.59 -26.48 -4.31
N TYR A 572 -14.50 -27.47 -3.42
CA TYR A 572 -13.74 -28.70 -3.60
C TYR A 572 -14.68 -29.93 -3.54
N GLY A 573 -15.93 -29.77 -3.98
CA GLY A 573 -16.90 -30.86 -4.11
C GLY A 573 -17.41 -31.43 -2.78
N GLY A 574 -17.34 -30.65 -1.69
CA GLY A 574 -17.77 -31.09 -0.37
C GLY A 574 -16.87 -32.14 0.28
N ILE A 575 -15.64 -32.33 -0.22
CA ILE A 575 -14.73 -33.35 0.29
C ILE A 575 -14.20 -32.93 1.68
N ALA A 576 -14.55 -33.68 2.72
CA ALA A 576 -14.03 -33.51 4.07
C ALA A 576 -12.74 -34.31 4.30
N VAL A 577 -11.85 -33.82 5.19
CA VAL A 577 -10.68 -34.57 5.65
C VAL A 577 -11.03 -35.32 6.94
N PRO A 578 -11.12 -36.67 6.93
CA PRO A 578 -11.41 -37.42 8.14
C PRO A 578 -10.25 -37.30 9.14
N ARG A 579 -10.57 -37.32 10.44
CA ARG A 579 -9.56 -37.30 11.51
C ARG A 579 -8.70 -38.59 11.44
N PRO A 580 -7.37 -38.51 11.52
CA PRO A 580 -6.42 -39.57 11.14
C PRO A 580 -6.16 -40.68 12.17
#